data_AF-A0A6B1DT58-F1
#
_entry.id   AF-A0A6B1DT58-F1
#
_cell.length_a   1.000
_cell.length_b   1.000
_cell.length_c   1.000
_cell.angle_alpha   90.00
_cell.angle_beta   90.00
_cell.angle_gamma   90.00
#
_symmetry.space_group_name_H-M   'P 1'
#
loop_
_entity.id
_entity.type
_entity.pdbx_description
1 polymer ?
#
loop_
_entity_poly.entity_id
_entity_poly.type
_entity_poly.pdbx_seq_one_letter_code
_entity_poly.pdbx_strand_id
1 'polypeptide(L)'
;MYSAESRIIKARQYFEERDERIRVELLRCTFEGEHSSHVIEYENHVWKCDCEEFLRTFVCAHVMAIEKTLGAGVSPAVKPEAVS
;
A
#
# COMPACT_ATOMS: atom_id res chain seq x y z
N MET A 1 26.46 -15.96 -17.62
CA MET A 1 25.06 -15.66 -18.00
C MET A 1 24.17 -16.18 -16.87
N TYR A 2 23.41 -15.32 -16.19
CA TYR A 2 22.54 -15.73 -15.07
C TYR A 2 21.39 -16.61 -15.59
N SER A 3 21.25 -17.84 -15.06
CA SER A 3 20.14 -18.75 -15.41
C SER A 3 18.80 -18.22 -14.89
N ALA A 4 17.68 -18.70 -15.44
CA ALA A 4 16.35 -18.33 -14.96
C ALA A 4 16.15 -18.66 -13.47
N GLU A 5 16.75 -19.75 -13.00
CA GLU A 5 16.72 -20.18 -11.60
C GLU A 5 17.33 -19.13 -10.67
N SER A 6 18.47 -18.55 -11.07
CA SER A 6 19.12 -17.51 -10.27
C SER A 6 18.25 -16.25 -10.10
N ARG A 7 17.43 -15.91 -11.11
CA ARG A 7 16.48 -14.79 -11.01
C ARG A 7 15.30 -15.11 -10.09
N ILE A 8 14.79 -16.35 -10.13
CA ILE A 8 13.70 -16.79 -9.25
C ILE A 8 14.13 -16.78 -7.79
N ILE A 9 15.35 -17.26 -7.48
CA ILE A 9 15.90 -17.25 -6.13
C ILE A 9 16.02 -15.81 -5.62
N LYS A 10 16.60 -14.90 -6.42
CA LYS A 10 16.70 -13.48 -6.05
C LYS A 10 15.34 -12.82 -5.87
N ALA A 11 14.35 -13.14 -6.70
CA ALA A 11 13.00 -12.59 -6.56
C ALA A 11 12.37 -12.97 -5.22
N ARG A 12 12.55 -14.22 -4.76
CA ARG A 12 12.10 -14.66 -3.44
C ARG A 12 12.83 -13.91 -2.31
N GLN A 13 14.15 -13.81 -2.39
CA GLN A 13 14.94 -13.04 -1.44
C GLN A 13 14.45 -11.59 -1.33
N TYR A 14 14.22 -10.91 -2.46
CA TYR A 14 13.73 -9.53 -2.46
C TYR A 14 12.31 -9.38 -1.91
N PHE A 15 11.47 -10.41 -2.04
CA PHE A 15 10.15 -10.44 -1.43
C PHE A 15 10.22 -10.60 0.10
N GLU A 16 11.16 -11.41 0.60
CA GLU A 16 11.40 -11.57 2.04
C GLU A 16 11.97 -10.29 2.65
N GLU A 17 12.87 -9.61 1.94
CA GLU A 17 13.50 -8.35 2.35
C GLU A 17 12.68 -7.10 1.93
N ARG A 18 11.40 -7.26 1.56
CA ARG A 18 10.59 -6.19 0.96
C ARG A 18 10.45 -4.96 1.84
N ASP A 19 10.38 -5.14 3.16
CA ASP A 19 10.20 -4.06 4.13
C ASP A 19 11.40 -3.10 4.18
N GLU A 20 12.59 -3.58 3.81
CA GLU A 20 13.82 -2.75 3.76
C GLU A 20 14.15 -2.27 2.35
N ARG A 21 13.56 -2.90 1.32
CA ARG A 21 13.92 -2.68 -0.09
C ARG A 21 12.91 -1.87 -0.87
N ILE A 22 11.64 -1.94 -0.53
CA ILE A 22 10.57 -1.29 -1.29
C ILE A 22 10.26 0.05 -0.63
N ARG A 23 10.21 1.11 -1.44
CA ARG A 23 9.61 2.39 -1.09
C ARG A 23 8.65 2.78 -2.20
N VAL A 24 7.43 3.12 -1.81
CA VAL A 24 6.39 3.56 -2.73
C VAL A 24 6.39 5.08 -2.73
N GLU A 25 6.58 5.67 -3.91
CA GLU A 25 6.54 7.13 -4.11
C GLU A 25 5.15 7.58 -4.57
N LEU A 26 4.56 6.81 -5.50
CA LEU A 26 3.24 7.04 -6.07
C LEU A 26 2.56 5.68 -6.30
N LEU A 27 1.29 5.57 -5.90
CA LEU A 27 0.43 4.44 -6.22
C LEU A 27 -0.97 4.95 -6.55
N ARG A 28 -1.56 4.33 -7.59
CA ARG A 28 -2.98 4.45 -7.90
C ARG A 28 -3.50 3.08 -8.29
N CYS A 29 -4.56 2.63 -7.64
CA CYS A 29 -5.19 1.36 -7.98
C CYS A 29 -6.71 1.42 -7.80
N THR A 30 -7.39 0.51 -8.48
CA THR A 30 -8.80 0.22 -8.24
C THR A 30 -8.89 -0.96 -7.28
N PHE A 31 -9.64 -0.80 -6.20
CA PHE A 31 -9.93 -1.82 -5.22
C PHE A 31 -11.36 -2.30 -5.40
N GLU A 32 -11.54 -3.58 -5.73
CA GLU A 32 -12.86 -4.19 -5.85
C GLU A 32 -13.39 -4.54 -4.47
N GLY A 33 -14.28 -3.70 -3.93
CA GLY A 33 -15.01 -3.97 -2.71
C GLY A 33 -16.21 -4.89 -2.95
N GLU A 34 -16.91 -5.23 -1.87
CA GLU A 34 -18.08 -6.12 -1.93
C GLU A 34 -19.30 -5.47 -2.64
N HIS A 35 -19.39 -4.15 -2.61
CA HIS A 35 -20.53 -3.39 -3.16
C HIS A 35 -20.16 -2.45 -4.30
N SER A 36 -18.91 -1.99 -4.34
CA SER A 36 -18.41 -1.04 -5.33
C SER A 36 -16.90 -1.08 -5.44
N SER A 37 -16.39 -0.70 -6.61
CA SER A 37 -14.97 -0.46 -6.84
C SER A 37 -14.59 0.92 -6.31
N HIS A 38 -13.42 1.03 -5.69
CA HIS A 38 -12.89 2.24 -5.07
C HIS A 38 -11.52 2.59 -5.63
N VAL A 39 -11.28 3.86 -5.93
CA VAL A 39 -9.94 4.33 -6.31
C VAL A 39 -9.16 4.66 -5.04
N ILE A 40 -7.97 4.07 -4.94
CA ILE A 40 -7.00 4.35 -3.87
C ILE A 40 -5.78 5.00 -4.49
N GLU A 41 -5.33 6.07 -3.85
CA GLU A 41 -4.10 6.78 -4.21
C GLU A 41 -3.19 6.89 -2.99
N TYR A 42 -1.90 6.87 -3.26
CA TYR A 42 -0.86 7.21 -2.30
C TYR A 42 0.17 8.09 -3.00
N GLU A 43 0.39 9.28 -2.47
CA GLU A 43 1.38 10.23 -3.00
C GLU A 43 1.87 11.12 -1.84
N ASN A 44 3.17 11.41 -1.79
CA ASN A 44 3.76 12.27 -0.75
C ASN A 44 3.41 11.84 0.68
N HIS A 45 3.43 10.53 0.95
CA HIS A 45 3.05 9.93 2.24
C HIS A 45 1.58 10.13 2.66
N VAL A 46 0.71 10.52 1.72
CA VAL A 46 -0.71 10.75 1.98
C VAL A 46 -1.55 9.73 1.23
N TRP A 47 -2.41 9.04 1.98
CA TRP A 47 -3.44 8.16 1.44
C TRP A 47 -4.67 8.94 0.99
N LYS A 48 -5.32 8.45 -0.06
CA LYS A 48 -6.67 8.85 -0.45
C LYS A 48 -7.46 7.61 -0.85
N CYS A 49 -8.71 7.57 -0.45
CA CYS A 49 -9.70 6.63 -0.95
C CYS A 49 -11.02 7.38 -1.16
N ASP A 50 -11.73 7.06 -2.22
CA ASP A 50 -13.02 7.68 -2.56
C ASP A 50 -14.21 7.14 -1.74
N CYS A 51 -13.99 6.17 -0.85
CA CYS A 51 -15.07 5.61 -0.03
C CYS A 51 -15.50 6.57 1.10
N GLU A 52 -16.77 6.47 1.50
CA GLU A 52 -17.35 7.35 2.51
C GLU A 52 -16.65 7.27 3.88
N GLU A 53 -16.19 6.08 4.28
CA GLU A 53 -15.49 5.89 5.57
C GLU A 53 -14.18 6.66 5.60
N PHE A 54 -13.42 6.63 4.51
CA PHE A 54 -12.16 7.35 4.40
C PHE A 54 -12.39 8.86 4.42
N LEU A 55 -13.40 9.35 3.71
CA LEU A 55 -13.75 10.78 3.72
C LEU A 55 -14.16 11.29 5.11
N ARG A 56 -14.66 10.41 5.99
CA ARG A 56 -15.07 10.76 7.35
C ARG A 56 -13.94 10.61 8.38
N THR A 57 -13.09 9.60 8.23
CA THR A 57 -12.15 9.19 9.28
C THR A 57 -10.68 9.20 8.87
N PHE A 58 -10.38 9.44 7.60
CA PHE A 58 -9.05 9.35 6.98
C PHE A 58 -8.39 7.95 7.04
N VAL A 59 -9.16 6.93 7.42
CA VAL A 59 -8.77 5.53 7.43
C VAL A 59 -9.96 4.71 6.92
N CYS A 60 -9.72 3.63 6.20
CA CYS A 60 -10.76 2.70 5.80
C CYS A 60 -10.18 1.31 5.59
N ALA A 61 -11.04 0.28 5.56
CA ALA A 61 -10.62 -1.10 5.34
C ALA A 61 -9.80 -1.29 4.04
N HIS A 62 -10.09 -0.52 2.98
CA HIS A 62 -9.38 -0.64 1.71
C HIS A 62 -7.93 -0.14 1.80
N VAL A 63 -7.71 1.02 2.40
CA VAL A 63 -6.36 1.55 2.65
C VAL A 63 -5.59 0.60 3.57
N MET A 64 -6.23 0.14 4.66
CA MET A 64 -5.62 -0.82 5.58
C MET A 64 -5.20 -2.13 4.89
N ALA A 65 -5.96 -2.60 3.91
CA ALA A 65 -5.61 -3.79 3.15
C ALA A 65 -4.37 -3.56 2.27
N ILE A 66 -4.28 -2.40 1.61
CA ILE A 66 -3.11 -2.05 0.80
C ILE A 66 -1.86 -1.81 1.67
N GLU A 67 -1.99 -1.12 2.79
CA GLU A 67 -0.91 -0.94 3.76
C GLU A 67 -0.31 -2.27 4.21
N LYS A 68 -1.17 -3.22 4.61
CA LYS A 68 -0.73 -4.57 4.99
C LYS A 68 -0.03 -5.32 3.85
N THR A 69 -0.44 -5.06 2.61
CA THR A 69 0.16 -5.68 1.42
C THR A 69 1.55 -5.10 1.13
N LEU A 70 1.72 -3.79 1.29
CA LEU A 70 2.96 -3.06 0.97
C LEU A 70 3.95 -3.01 2.15
N GLY A 71 3.50 -3.34 3.36
CA GLY A 71 4.34 -3.40 4.54
C GLY A 71 5.00 -2.06 4.85
N ALA A 72 6.29 -2.09 5.18
CA ALA A 72 7.06 -0.88 5.52
C ALA A 72 7.37 0.03 4.31
N GLY A 73 6.97 -0.35 3.10
CA GLY A 73 7.20 0.45 1.89
C GLY A 73 6.31 1.69 1.77
N VAL A 74 5.33 1.85 2.65
CA VAL A 74 4.40 2.98 2.72
C VAL A 74 4.30 3.52 4.14
N SER A 75 4.00 4.82 4.26
CA SER A 75 3.66 5.42 5.55
C SER A 75 2.23 5.05 5.96
N PRO A 76 1.96 4.76 7.24
CA PRO A 76 0.60 4.49 7.70
C PRO A 76 -0.34 5.69 7.53
N ALA A 77 -1.59 5.43 7.22
CA ALA A 77 -2.70 6.36 7.25
C ALA A 77 -2.94 6.79 8.69
N VAL A 78 -2.71 8.07 8.94
CA VAL A 78 -2.88 8.66 10.27
C VAL A 78 -4.22 9.38 10.34
N LYS A 79 -4.97 9.12 11.41
CA LYS A 79 -6.08 9.99 11.78
C LYS A 79 -5.50 11.34 12.23
N PRO A 80 -6.11 12.48 11.85
CA PRO A 80 -5.64 13.80 12.27
C PRO A 80 -5.50 13.97 13.79
N GLU A 81 -6.28 13.22 14.58
CA GLU A 81 -6.27 13.27 16.05
C GLU A 81 -5.00 12.69 16.70
N ALA A 82 -4.17 11.95 15.96
CA ALA A 82 -2.93 11.34 16.47
C ALA A 82 -1.70 12.26 16.38
N VAL A 83 -1.86 13.48 15.85
CA VAL A 83 -0.81 14.51 15.77
C VAL A 83 -1.13 15.58 16.83
N SER A 84 -0.95 15.24 18.11
CA SER A 84 -1.02 16.18 19.24
C SER A 84 0.29 16.12 20.04
#